data_AF-V4SP51-F1
#
_entry.id   AF-V4SP51-F1
#
_cell.length_a   1.000
_cell.length_b   1.000
_cell.length_c   1.000
_cell.angle_alpha   90.00
_cell.angle_beta   90.00
_cell.angle_gamma   90.00
#
_symmetry.space_group_name_H-M   'P 1'
#
loop_
_entity.id
_entity.type
_entity.pdbx_description
1 polymer ?
#
loop_
_entity_poly.entity_id
_entity_poly.type
_entity_poly.pdbx_seq_one_letter_code
_entity_poly.pdbx_strand_id
1 'polypeptide(L)' 'WGLARHFHYVPEILAAFFWTVPALFNHFLPYFYVIFLTILLFDRAKRDDDRCRSKYGKYWKIYCQKVPYRIIPGIY' A
#
# COMPACT_ATOMS: atom_id res chain seq x y z
N TRP A 1 6.53 -4.04 9.41
CA TRP A 1 5.24 -4.39 10.03
C TRP A 1 4.92 -3.59 11.30
N GLY A 2 5.89 -3.11 12.09
CA GLY A 2 5.59 -2.29 13.28
C GLY A 2 5.14 -0.84 12.99
N LEU A 3 5.54 -0.27 11.84
CA LEU A 3 5.23 1.11 11.46
C LEU A 3 3.89 1.22 10.71
N ALA A 4 3.68 0.34 9.73
CA ALA A 4 2.42 0.14 9.03
C ALA A 4 2.30 -1.34 8.63
N ARG A 5 1.05 -1.80 8.46
CA ARG A 5 0.74 -3.19 8.11
C ARG A 5 1.22 -3.58 6.72
N HIS A 6 1.42 -2.64 5.80
CA HIS A 6 1.91 -2.87 4.44
C HIS A 6 2.89 -1.77 4.04
N PHE A 7 3.84 -1.44 4.92
CA PHE A 7 4.85 -0.42 4.65
C PHE A 7 5.65 -0.68 3.36
N HIS A 8 5.79 -1.95 2.96
CA HIS A 8 6.48 -2.35 1.73
C HIS A 8 5.79 -1.87 0.44
N TYR A 9 4.51 -1.49 0.48
CA TYR A 9 3.84 -0.91 -0.70
C TYR A 9 4.32 0.52 -1.01
N VAL A 10 4.81 1.27 -0.02
CA VAL A 10 5.33 2.62 -0.21
C VAL A 10 6.59 2.63 -1.12
N PRO A 11 7.67 1.88 -0.82
CA PRO A 11 8.83 1.84 -1.71
C PRO A 11 8.52 1.21 -3.07
N GLU A 12 7.52 0.32 -3.15
CA GLU A 12 7.08 -0.27 -4.43
C GLU A 12 6.45 0.78 -5.36
N ILE A 13 5.53 1.61 -4.84
CA ILE A 13 4.95 2.74 -5.58
C ILE A 13 6.02 3.78 -5.92
N LEU A 14 6.91 4.09 -4.98
CA LEU A 14 8.02 5.03 -5.22
C LEU A 14 8.97 4.53 -6.32
N ALA A 15 9.30 3.24 -6.33
CA ALA A 15 10.13 2.65 -7.38
C ALA A 15 9.45 2.76 -8.76
N ALA A 16 8.14 2.47 -8.83
CA ALA A 16 7.36 2.65 -10.06
C ALA A 16 7.35 4.12 -10.52
N PHE A 17 7.27 5.07 -9.57
CA PHE A 17 7.38 6.49 -9.87
C PHE A 17 8.78 6.86 -10.40
N PHE A 18 9.86 6.40 -9.76
CA PHE A 18 11.22 6.71 -10.20
C PHE A 18 11.58 6.09 -11.56
N TRP A 19 10.95 4.98 -11.94
CA TRP A 19 11.06 4.43 -13.30
C TRP A 19 10.34 5.26 -14.37
N THR A 20 9.30 6.01 -13.99
CA THR A 20 8.47 6.76 -14.93
C THR A 20 8.84 8.24 -15.01
N VAL A 21 9.45 8.79 -13.95
CA VAL A 21 9.90 10.19 -13.88
C VAL A 21 10.85 10.63 -15.01
N PRO A 22 11.73 9.78 -15.59
CA PRO A 22 12.57 10.19 -16.72
C PRO A 22 11.78 10.56 -17.98
N ALA A 23 10.51 10.14 -18.09
CA ALA A 23 9.62 10.56 -19.16
C ALA A 23 9.11 12.00 -19.02
N LEU A 24 9.53 12.71 -17.96
CA LEU A 24 9.11 14.08 -17.63
C LEU A 24 7.58 14.16 -17.51
N PHE A 25 6.99 15.33 -17.78
CA PHE A 25 5.57 15.60 -17.52
C PHE A 25 4.75 15.94 -18.78
N ASN A 26 5.31 15.67 -19.96
CA ASN A 26 4.65 15.98 -21.24
C ASN A 26 3.65 14.91 -21.68
N HIS A 27 3.80 13.68 -21.18
CA HIS A 27 2.94 12.56 -21.53
C HIS A 27 2.42 11.86 -20.27
N PHE A 28 1.11 11.60 -20.24
CA PHE A 28 0.46 10.92 -19.12
C PHE A 28 0.69 9.41 -19.11
N LEU A 29 0.85 8.81 -20.29
CA LEU A 29 0.90 7.35 -20.46
C LEU A 29 1.94 6.63 -19.57
N PRO A 30 3.16 7.15 -19.36
CA PRO A 30 4.14 6.55 -18.43
C PRO A 30 3.62 6.44 -16.98
N TYR A 31 2.86 7.44 -16.51
CA TYR A 31 2.33 7.48 -15.14
C TYR A 31 1.12 6.57 -14.92
N PHE A 32 0.50 6.07 -16.01
CA PHE A 32 -0.61 5.13 -15.91
C PHE A 32 -0.26 3.91 -15.05
N TYR A 33 0.97 3.41 -15.19
CA TYR A 33 1.44 2.27 -14.39
C TYR A 33 1.48 2.59 -12.89
N VAL A 34 1.97 3.77 -12.50
CA VAL A 34 2.03 4.21 -11.10
C VAL A 34 0.62 4.29 -10.49
N ILE A 35 -0.33 4.85 -11.25
CA ILE A 35 -1.73 4.98 -10.82
C ILE A 35 -2.37 3.60 -10.68
N PHE A 36 -2.24 2.76 -11.69
CA PHE A 36 -2.75 1.39 -11.68
C PHE A 36 -2.20 0.59 -10.50
N LEU A 37 -0.89 0.63 -10.29
CA LEU A 37 -0.22 -0.09 -9.20
C LEU A 37 -0.70 0.41 -7.84
N THR A 38 -0.87 1.72 -7.68
CA THR A 38 -1.39 2.31 -6.44
C THR A 38 -2.80 1.77 -6.14
N ILE A 39 -3.72 1.80 -7.10
CA ILE A 39 -5.08 1.27 -6.92
C ILE A 39 -5.04 -0.22 -6.56
N LEU A 40 -4.24 -1.01 -7.28
CA LEU A 40 -4.09 -2.44 -7.06
C LEU A 40 -3.60 -2.76 -5.64
N LEU A 41 -2.61 -2.03 -5.13
CA LEU A 41 -2.04 -2.27 -3.81
C LEU A 41 -3.00 -1.86 -2.69
N PHE A 42 -3.79 -0.80 -2.88
CA PHE A 42 -4.83 -0.41 -1.92
C PHE A 42 -5.95 -1.45 -1.83
N ASP A 43 -6.44 -1.94 -2.97
CA ASP A 43 -7.41 -3.05 -3.00
C ASP A 43 -6.83 -4.31 -2.35
N ARG A 44 -5.57 -4.63 -2.67
CA ARG A 44 -4.85 -5.77 -2.07
C ARG A 44 -4.76 -5.65 -0.55
N ALA A 45 -4.41 -4.48 -0.02
CA ALA A 45 -4.33 -4.23 1.42
C ALA A 45 -5.68 -4.47 2.12
N LYS A 46 -6.79 -4.05 1.49
CA LYS A 46 -8.14 -4.28 2.02
C LYS A 46 -8.48 -5.77 2.07
N ARG A 47 -8.30 -6.48 0.95
CA ARG A 47 -8.56 -7.93 0.87
C ARG A 47 -7.66 -8.74 1.79
N ASP A 48 -6.45 -8.27 2.04
CA ASP A 48 -5.55 -8.91 3.01
C ASP A 48 -6.03 -8.70 4.45
N ASP A 49 -6.46 -7.48 4.82
CA ASP A 49 -7.03 -7.21 6.15
C ASP A 49 -8.27 -8.08 6.42
N ASP A 50 -9.16 -8.25 5.44
CA ASP A 50 -10.37 -9.06 5.58
C ASP A 50 -10.03 -10.56 5.78
N ARG A 51 -9.02 -11.06 5.06
CA ARG A 51 -8.52 -12.45 5.20
C ARG A 51 -7.83 -12.65 6.54
N CYS A 52 -6.97 -11.73 6.95
CA CYS A 52 -6.26 -11.77 8.22
C CYS A 52 -7.22 -11.64 9.41
N ARG A 53 -8.26 -10.83 9.30
CA ARG A 53 -9.34 -10.72 10.30
C ARG A 53 -10.08 -12.03 10.47
N SER A 54 -10.45 -12.67 9.36
CA SER A 54 -11.15 -13.96 9.37
C SER A 54 -10.27 -15.08 9.91
N LYS A 55 -8.97 -15.07 9.58
CA LYS A 55 -8.01 -16.12 9.98
C LYS A 55 -7.53 -16.00 11.43
N TYR A 56 -7.19 -14.80 11.88
CA TYR A 56 -6.53 -14.58 13.18
C TYR A 56 -7.45 -13.95 14.23
N GLY A 57 -8.65 -13.48 13.85
CA GLY A 57 -9.70 -13.03 14.77
C GLY A 57 -9.22 -12.03 15.83
N LYS A 58 -9.27 -12.44 17.10
CA LYS A 58 -8.86 -11.62 18.26
C LYS A 58 -7.40 -11.14 18.16
N TYR A 59 -6.50 -11.99 17.67
CA TYR A 59 -5.08 -11.62 17.55
C TYR A 59 -4.85 -10.57 16.47
N TRP A 60 -5.62 -10.61 15.37
CA TRP A 60 -5.59 -9.56 14.36
C TRP A 60 -6.02 -8.21 14.96
N LYS A 61 -7.08 -8.19 15.77
CA LYS A 61 -7.55 -6.97 16.42
C LYS A 61 -6.48 -6.34 17.32
N ILE A 62 -5.78 -7.15 18.12
CA ILE A 62 -4.67 -6.69 18.97
C ILE A 62 -3.53 -6.14 18.10
N TYR A 63 -3.20 -6.81 17.00
CA TYR A 63 -2.19 -6.35 16.06
C TYR A 63 -2.57 -5.01 15.41
N CYS A 64 -3.80 -4.86 14.94
CA CYS A 64 -4.30 -3.61 14.38
C CYS A 64 -4.30 -2.44 15.39
N GLN A 65 -4.43 -2.71 16.69
CA GLN A 65 -4.30 -1.69 17.74
C GLN A 65 -2.84 -1.23 17.90
N LYS A 66 -1.88 -2.15 17.80
CA LYS A 66 -0.44 -1.82 17.89
C LYS A 66 0.05 -1.11 16.63
N VAL A 67 -0.50 -1.47 15.47
CA VAL A 67 -0.10 -0.94 14.16
C VAL A 67 -1.35 -0.43 13.46
N PRO A 68 -1.80 0.81 13.73
CA PRO A 68 -3.09 1.31 13.25
C PRO A 68 -3.10 1.59 11.74
N TYR A 69 -1.96 1.90 11.13
CA TYR A 69 -1.84 2.28 9.72
C TYR A 69 -1.72 1.06 8.80
N ARG A 70 -2.42 1.08 7.65
CA ARG A 70 -2.38 0.07 6.60
C ARG A 70 -1.14 0.24 5.73
N ILE A 71 -0.94 1.39 5.11
CA ILE A 71 0.09 1.60 4.08
C ILE A 71 0.99 2.78 4.45
N ILE A 72 0.41 3.95 4.69
CA ILE A 72 1.14 5.20 4.95
C ILE A 72 1.00 5.58 6.43
N PRO A 73 2.10 5.56 7.20
CA PRO A 73 2.08 5.94 8.60
C PRO A 73 1.55 7.38 8.78
N GLY A 74 0.57 7.57 9.66
CA GLY A 74 -0.01 8.89 9.95
C GLY A 74 -1.14 9.33 9.00
N ILE A 75 -1.41 8.60 7.91
CA ILE A 75 -2.48 8.93 6.96
C ILE A 75 -3.44 7.76 6.76
N TYR A 76 -2.90 6.59 6.41
CA TYR A 76 -3.71 5.42 6.05
C TYR A 76 -3.09 4.10 6.50
#